data_AF-A0A7Y9T1K9-F1
#
_entry.id   AF-A0A7Y9T1K9-F1
#
_cell.length_a   1.000
_cell.length_b   1.000
_cell.length_c   1.000
_cell.angle_alpha   90.00
_cell.angle_beta   90.00
_cell.angle_gamma   90.00
#
_symmetry.space_group_name_H-M   'P 1'
#
loop_
_entity.id
_entity.type
_entity.pdbx_description
1 polymer ?
#
loop_
_entity_poly.entity_id
_entity_poly.type
_entity_poly.pdbx_seq_one_letter_code
_entity_poly.pdbx_strand_id
1 'polypeptide(L)'
;MHVAKILAATTVAVFSFAVAAPKTQAQISVNIGPAPSCPYGYYEAPPYNCAPYGYYGPEWFTSGVFIGAGPWFHGPEHFYGHVDNHYHPEHGYHGPYPARGEAPRPEYHVDHNENFHGNEMRDGHGHVGGEHH
;
A
#
# COMPACT_ATOMS: atom_id res chain seq x y z
N MET A 1 -38.46 -32.44 47.97
CA MET A 1 -39.19 -32.08 46.71
C MET A 1 -38.78 -30.74 46.09
N HIS A 2 -37.73 -30.05 46.54
CA HIS A 2 -37.31 -28.76 45.97
C HIS A 2 -35.98 -28.83 45.18
N VAL A 3 -35.12 -29.81 45.47
CA VAL A 3 -33.80 -29.96 44.85
C VAL A 3 -33.87 -30.51 43.41
N ALA A 4 -34.79 -31.45 43.15
CA ALA A 4 -34.93 -32.07 41.82
C ALA A 4 -35.49 -31.12 40.74
N LYS A 5 -36.24 -30.08 41.14
CA LYS A 5 -36.77 -29.07 40.21
C LYS A 5 -35.70 -28.05 39.77
N ILE A 6 -34.68 -27.83 40.59
CA ILE A 6 -33.61 -26.86 40.30
C ILE A 6 -32.56 -27.48 39.37
N LEU A 7 -32.30 -28.78 39.47
CA LEU A 7 -31.35 -29.47 38.58
C LEU A 7 -31.84 -29.65 37.14
N ALA A 8 -33.15 -29.71 36.91
CA ALA A 8 -33.72 -29.87 35.57
C ALA A 8 -33.73 -28.55 34.76
N ALA A 9 -33.65 -27.41 35.44
CA ALA A 9 -33.70 -26.09 34.81
C ALA A 9 -32.33 -25.59 34.32
N THR A 10 -31.22 -26.14 34.83
CA THR A 10 -29.87 -25.66 34.51
C THR A 10 -29.22 -26.36 33.33
N THR A 11 -29.68 -27.55 32.92
CA THR A 11 -29.09 -28.28 31.78
C THR A 11 -29.56 -27.79 30.41
N VAL A 12 -30.74 -27.15 30.33
CA VAL A 12 -31.27 -26.61 29.06
C VAL A 12 -30.65 -25.25 28.72
N ALA A 13 -30.25 -24.46 29.73
CA ALA A 13 -29.72 -23.11 29.51
C ALA A 13 -28.29 -23.07 28.97
N VAL A 14 -27.49 -24.13 29.17
CA VAL A 14 -26.08 -24.18 28.73
C VAL A 14 -25.95 -24.62 27.26
N PHE A 15 -26.89 -25.43 26.75
CA PHE A 15 -26.84 -25.91 25.36
C PHE A 15 -27.34 -24.89 24.33
N SER A 16 -28.09 -23.87 24.74
CA SER A 16 -28.63 -22.87 23.82
C SER A 16 -27.63 -21.79 23.40
N PHE A 17 -26.44 -21.70 24.03
CA PHE A 17 -25.46 -20.65 23.75
C PHE A 17 -24.40 -21.01 22.68
N ALA A 18 -24.44 -22.19 22.08
CA ALA A 18 -23.41 -22.65 21.15
C ALA A 18 -23.70 -22.43 19.64
N VAL A 19 -24.86 -21.87 19.25
CA VAL A 19 -25.31 -21.86 17.83
C VAL A 19 -25.05 -20.54 17.09
N ALA A 20 -24.59 -19.48 17.75
CA ALA A 20 -24.40 -18.19 17.09
C ALA A 20 -23.04 -17.55 17.42
N ALA A 21 -21.95 -18.20 17.05
CA ALA A 21 -20.72 -17.44 16.79
C ALA A 21 -20.94 -16.71 15.46
N PRO A 22 -21.05 -15.36 15.42
CA PRO A 22 -21.04 -14.67 14.15
C PRO A 22 -19.69 -14.97 13.51
N LYS A 23 -19.68 -15.63 12.35
CA LYS A 23 -18.50 -15.65 11.50
C LYS A 23 -18.32 -14.21 11.04
N THR A 24 -17.55 -13.42 11.78
CA THR A 24 -17.14 -12.08 11.34
C THR A 24 -16.10 -12.27 10.24
N GLN A 25 -16.58 -12.62 9.04
CA GLN A 25 -15.81 -12.45 7.83
C GLN A 25 -15.96 -10.97 7.48
N ALA A 26 -15.00 -10.16 7.94
CA ALA A 26 -14.81 -8.83 7.43
C ALA A 26 -14.45 -8.96 5.94
N GLN A 27 -15.48 -8.97 5.10
CA GLN A 27 -15.34 -8.88 3.65
C GLN A 27 -15.05 -7.42 3.33
N ILE A 28 -13.79 -7.04 3.51
CA ILE A 28 -13.27 -5.74 3.13
C ILE A 28 -13.15 -5.75 1.61
N SER A 29 -14.19 -5.29 0.92
CA SER A 29 -14.08 -4.97 -0.50
C SER A 29 -13.24 -3.69 -0.62
N VAL A 30 -11.96 -3.82 -0.95
CA VAL A 30 -11.14 -2.65 -1.32
C VAL A 30 -11.52 -2.28 -2.74
N ASN A 31 -12.39 -1.28 -2.88
CA ASN A 31 -12.62 -0.67 -4.18
C ASN A 31 -11.41 0.21 -4.51
N ILE A 32 -10.55 -0.30 -5.39
CA ILE A 32 -9.41 0.44 -5.91
C ILE A 32 -9.97 1.42 -6.94
N GLY A 33 -10.05 2.69 -6.54
CA GLY A 33 -10.53 3.79 -7.38
C GLY A 33 -9.54 4.18 -8.48
N PRO A 34 -9.66 5.39 -9.06
CA PRO A 34 -8.64 5.90 -9.98
C PRO A 34 -7.29 6.08 -9.26
N ALA A 35 -6.20 6.09 -10.05
CA ALA A 35 -4.86 6.33 -9.54
C ALA A 35 -4.78 7.68 -8.78
N PRO A 36 -4.07 7.76 -7.65
CA PRO A 36 -3.86 9.01 -6.95
C PRO A 36 -3.17 10.05 -7.84
N SER A 37 -3.72 11.27 -7.86
CA SER A 37 -3.05 12.41 -8.46
C SER A 37 -2.00 12.94 -7.48
N CYS A 38 -0.74 12.65 -7.74
CA CYS A 38 0.40 13.02 -6.90
C CYS A 38 1.53 13.60 -7.78
N PRO A 39 2.27 14.62 -7.31
CA PRO A 39 3.24 15.33 -8.16
C PRO A 39 4.44 14.46 -8.59
N TYR A 40 4.84 13.48 -7.77
CA TYR A 40 6.02 12.64 -8.00
C TYR A 40 5.70 11.14 -7.98
N GLY A 41 4.42 10.80 -8.14
CA GLY A 41 3.92 9.44 -7.98
C GLY A 41 3.41 9.11 -6.57
N TYR A 42 3.02 7.86 -6.37
CA TYR A 42 2.41 7.34 -5.16
C TYR A 42 3.01 5.97 -4.84
N TYR A 43 3.04 5.58 -3.57
CA TYR A 43 3.53 4.25 -3.19
C TYR A 43 2.71 3.15 -3.86
N GLU A 44 3.39 2.07 -4.24
CA GLU A 44 2.84 0.87 -4.87
C GLU A 44 1.89 0.06 -3.97
N ALA A 45 1.91 0.34 -2.65
CA ALA A 45 1.13 -0.36 -1.65
C ALA A 45 0.05 0.54 -1.01
N PRO A 46 -1.08 -0.04 -0.55
CA PRO A 46 -2.09 0.68 0.22
C PRO A 46 -1.48 1.39 1.44
N PRO A 47 -1.92 2.62 1.76
CA PRO A 47 -3.10 3.31 1.20
C PRO A 47 -2.82 4.16 -0.06
N TYR A 48 -1.73 3.89 -0.80
CA TYR A 48 -1.33 4.62 -2.01
C TYR A 48 -1.19 6.12 -1.73
N ASN A 49 -0.43 6.45 -0.68
CA ASN A 49 -0.08 7.83 -0.35
C ASN A 49 0.86 8.40 -1.42
N CYS A 50 0.85 9.72 -1.61
CA CYS A 50 1.79 10.36 -2.51
C CYS A 50 3.23 10.17 -1.99
N ALA A 51 4.10 9.70 -2.86
CA ALA A 51 5.51 9.52 -2.53
C ALA A 51 6.24 10.87 -2.63
N PRO A 52 7.20 11.14 -1.73
CA PRO A 52 8.02 12.35 -1.82
C PRO A 52 8.91 12.31 -3.07
N TYR A 53 9.34 13.50 -3.49
CA TYR A 53 10.36 13.62 -4.53
C TYR A 53 11.62 12.84 -4.13
N GLY A 54 12.17 12.07 -5.06
CA GLY A 54 13.34 11.22 -4.84
C GLY A 54 13.02 9.76 -4.49
N TYR A 55 11.77 9.39 -4.20
CA TYR A 55 11.41 7.98 -3.98
C TYR A 55 11.58 7.14 -5.25
N TYR A 56 11.03 7.60 -6.38
CA TYR A 56 11.14 6.91 -7.66
C TYR A 56 12.34 7.40 -8.48
N GLY A 57 13.06 6.46 -9.08
CA GLY A 57 14.09 6.74 -10.08
C GLY A 57 13.52 7.19 -11.43
N PRO A 58 14.37 7.72 -12.33
CA PRO A 58 13.95 8.24 -13.64
C PRO A 58 13.24 7.21 -14.52
N GLU A 59 13.47 5.91 -14.31
CA GLU A 59 12.84 4.80 -15.05
C GLU A 59 11.31 4.77 -14.87
N TRP A 60 10.80 5.33 -13.78
CA TRP A 60 9.37 5.42 -13.48
C TRP A 60 8.66 6.60 -14.17
N PHE A 61 9.39 7.38 -14.98
CA PHE A 61 8.86 8.56 -15.64
C PHE A 61 9.06 8.49 -17.15
N THR A 62 8.03 8.87 -17.90
CA THR A 62 8.12 9.09 -19.35
C THR A 62 7.81 10.55 -19.64
N SER A 63 8.81 11.27 -20.16
CA SER A 63 8.70 12.72 -20.42
C SER A 63 8.25 13.52 -19.19
N GLY A 64 8.76 13.17 -18.01
CA GLY A 64 8.42 13.80 -16.74
C GLY A 64 7.08 13.36 -16.12
N VAL A 65 6.36 12.43 -16.75
CA VAL A 65 5.07 11.90 -16.24
C VAL A 65 5.28 10.54 -15.59
N PHE A 66 4.81 10.39 -14.35
CA PHE A 66 4.85 9.12 -13.63
C PHE A 66 3.99 8.07 -14.35
N ILE A 67 4.57 6.91 -14.64
CA ILE A 67 3.92 5.86 -15.44
C ILE A 67 2.98 4.96 -14.61
N GLY A 68 3.00 5.09 -13.28
CA GLY A 68 2.16 4.34 -12.35
C GLY A 68 2.93 3.29 -11.55
N ALA A 69 2.27 2.76 -10.54
CA ALA A 69 2.75 1.62 -9.74
C ALA A 69 1.55 0.83 -9.20
N GLY A 70 1.79 -0.41 -8.78
CA GLY A 70 0.77 -1.27 -8.19
C GLY A 70 -0.40 -1.54 -9.15
N PRO A 71 -1.66 -1.40 -8.72
CA PRO A 71 -2.83 -1.76 -9.54
C PRO A 71 -3.04 -0.95 -10.83
N TRP A 72 -2.43 0.24 -10.92
CA TRP A 72 -2.59 1.13 -12.08
C TRP A 72 -1.39 1.13 -13.02
N PHE A 73 -0.36 0.35 -12.71
CA PHE A 73 0.74 0.17 -13.64
C PHE A 73 0.30 -0.71 -14.81
N HIS A 74 0.44 -0.17 -16.01
CA HIS A 74 0.12 -0.86 -17.26
C HIS A 74 1.31 -0.83 -18.23
N GLY A 75 2.52 -0.68 -17.69
CA GLY A 75 3.76 -0.70 -18.46
C GLY A 75 4.20 -2.10 -18.88
N PRO A 76 5.45 -2.24 -19.36
CA PRO A 76 5.99 -3.50 -19.83
C PRO A 76 5.99 -4.60 -18.75
N GLU A 77 5.78 -5.86 -19.15
CA GLU A 77 5.74 -7.03 -18.26
C GLU A 77 7.05 -7.23 -17.47
N HIS A 78 8.20 -6.86 -18.06
CA HIS A 78 9.52 -7.01 -17.45
C HIS A 78 10.11 -5.66 -17.01
N PHE A 79 9.25 -4.71 -16.67
CA PHE A 79 9.70 -3.43 -16.13
C PHE A 79 10.26 -3.61 -14.72
N TYR A 80 11.44 -3.04 -14.50
CA TYR A 80 12.00 -2.80 -13.17
C TYR A 80 12.57 -1.39 -13.14
N GLY A 81 12.32 -0.69 -12.05
CA GLY A 81 12.85 0.65 -11.82
C GLY A 81 13.39 0.79 -10.41
N HIS A 82 14.38 1.65 -10.25
CA HIS A 82 14.98 1.90 -8.96
C HIS A 82 14.03 2.71 -8.08
N VAL A 83 14.06 2.43 -6.78
CA VAL A 83 13.47 3.26 -5.74
C VAL A 83 14.53 3.57 -4.68
N ASP A 84 14.40 4.72 -4.02
CA ASP A 84 15.13 5.03 -2.81
C ASP A 84 14.21 4.78 -1.61
N ASN A 85 14.31 3.59 -1.04
CA ASN A 85 13.42 3.14 0.02
C ASN A 85 13.61 3.92 1.34
N HIS A 86 14.65 4.75 1.50
CA HIS A 86 14.78 5.66 2.64
C HIS A 86 13.65 6.70 2.70
N TYR A 87 12.97 6.93 1.57
CA TYR A 87 11.78 7.77 1.48
C TYR A 87 10.47 7.01 1.79
N HIS A 88 10.52 5.74 2.16
CA HIS A 88 9.35 4.96 2.53
C HIS A 88 9.07 5.04 4.04
N PRO A 89 7.80 5.12 4.48
CA PRO A 89 7.47 5.19 5.91
C PRO A 89 7.96 3.98 6.71
N GLU A 90 7.94 2.77 6.13
CA GLU A 90 8.42 1.55 6.81
C GLU A 90 9.93 1.52 7.02
N HIS A 91 10.68 2.33 6.26
CA HIS A 91 12.12 2.50 6.39
C HIS A 91 12.49 3.74 7.24
N GLY A 92 11.52 4.32 7.96
CA GLY A 92 11.75 5.41 8.91
C GLY A 92 11.69 6.82 8.29
N TYR A 93 11.10 6.96 7.10
CA TYR A 93 10.89 8.28 6.51
C TYR A 93 9.86 9.10 7.29
N HIS A 94 10.30 10.23 7.84
CA HIS A 94 9.47 11.19 8.56
C HIS A 94 9.49 12.60 7.95
N GLY A 95 9.97 12.71 6.70
CA GLY A 95 9.99 13.98 5.98
C GLY A 95 8.62 14.42 5.48
N PRO A 96 8.56 15.55 4.76
CA PRO A 96 7.31 16.06 4.20
C PRO A 96 6.81 15.16 3.06
N TYR A 97 5.50 14.87 3.08
CA TYR A 97 4.81 14.21 1.99
C TYR A 97 4.05 15.23 1.15
N PRO A 98 4.05 15.11 -0.18
CA PRO A 98 3.19 15.93 -1.03
C PRO A 98 1.72 15.59 -0.82
N ALA A 99 0.84 16.58 -1.01
CA ALA A 99 -0.59 16.37 -0.96
C ALA A 99 -1.13 15.81 -2.29
N ARG A 100 -2.26 15.10 -2.23
CA ARG A 100 -3.00 14.72 -3.44
C ARG A 100 -3.49 15.98 -4.17
N GLY A 101 -3.28 16.04 -5.48
CA GLY A 101 -3.62 17.18 -6.32
C GLY A 101 -2.64 18.36 -6.21
N GLU A 102 -1.55 18.23 -5.46
CA GLU A 102 -0.48 19.23 -5.45
C GLU A 102 0.24 19.27 -6.81
N ALA A 103 0.57 20.46 -7.28
CA ALA A 103 1.37 20.63 -8.49
C ALA A 103 2.85 20.33 -8.20
N PRO A 104 3.60 19.72 -9.14
CA PRO A 104 5.02 19.52 -8.96
C PRO A 104 5.73 20.88 -8.84
N ARG A 105 6.65 20.97 -7.89
CA ARG A 105 7.52 22.13 -7.72
C ARG A 105 8.45 22.31 -8.93
N PRO A 106 8.62 23.53 -9.46
CA PRO A 106 9.47 23.79 -10.62
C PRO A 106 10.93 23.38 -10.44
N GLU A 107 11.42 23.33 -9.21
CA GLU A 107 12.81 22.98 -8.89
C GLU A 107 13.08 21.47 -8.91
N TYR A 108 12.04 20.64 -8.95
CA TYR A 108 12.13 19.19 -8.84
C TYR A 108 11.91 18.52 -10.20
N HIS A 109 12.98 17.97 -10.78
CA HIS A 109 12.97 17.31 -12.08
C HIS A 109 13.07 15.79 -11.90
N VAL A 110 11.96 15.09 -12.09
CA VAL A 110 11.87 13.62 -11.89
C VAL A 110 12.58 12.81 -12.97
N ASP A 111 12.70 13.37 -14.16
CA ASP A 111 13.35 12.79 -15.33
C ASP A 111 14.87 12.98 -15.33
N HIS A 112 15.36 14.01 -14.64
CA HIS A 112 16.77 14.38 -14.56
C HIS A 112 17.17 14.70 -13.11
N ASN A 113 17.11 13.71 -12.24
CA ASN A 113 17.56 13.85 -10.85
C ASN A 113 18.97 13.26 -10.67
N GLU A 114 20.01 14.09 -10.83
CA GLU A 114 21.41 13.68 -10.63
C GLU A 114 21.73 13.23 -9.19
N ASN A 115 20.88 13.60 -8.23
CA ASN A 115 21.03 13.25 -6.81
C ASN A 115 20.12 12.08 -6.39
N PHE A 116 19.57 11.32 -7.35
CA PHE A 116 18.80 10.13 -7.02
C PHE A 116 19.72 9.02 -6.49
N HIS A 117 19.35 8.44 -5.34
CA HIS A 117 20.12 7.41 -4.66
C HIS A 117 19.31 6.11 -4.53
N GLY A 118 18.96 5.54 -5.68
CA GLY A 118 18.25 4.25 -5.72
C GLY A 118 19.02 3.16 -4.98
N ASN A 119 18.35 2.47 -4.06
CA ASN A 119 18.93 1.43 -3.23
C ASN A 119 18.14 0.11 -3.28
N GLU A 120 17.04 0.08 -4.02
CA GLU A 120 16.22 -1.10 -4.24
C GLU A 120 15.62 -1.05 -5.65
N MET A 121 15.43 -2.21 -6.27
CA MET A 121 14.78 -2.34 -7.56
C MET A 121 13.40 -2.96 -7.38
N ARG A 122 12.38 -2.38 -8.03
CA ARG A 122 11.00 -2.87 -7.94
C ARG A 122 10.38 -3.04 -9.31
N ASP A 123 9.59 -4.09 -9.47
CA ASP A 123 8.70 -4.23 -10.62
C ASP A 123 7.50 -3.29 -10.50
N GLY A 124 6.72 -3.17 -11.57
CA GLY A 124 5.54 -2.29 -11.60
C GLY A 124 4.45 -2.66 -10.58
N HIS A 125 4.49 -3.86 -9.99
CA HIS A 125 3.55 -4.31 -8.96
C HIS A 125 4.09 -4.14 -7.54
N GLY A 126 5.34 -3.69 -7.38
CA GLY A 126 5.98 -3.46 -6.10
C GLY A 126 6.83 -4.61 -5.58
N HIS A 127 6.98 -5.69 -6.34
CA HIS A 127 7.86 -6.79 -5.96
C HIS A 127 9.30 -6.35 -6.12
N VAL A 128 10.12 -6.63 -5.10
CA VAL A 128 11.55 -6.37 -5.17
C VAL A 128 12.17 -7.30 -6.23
N GLY A 129 12.88 -6.72 -7.18
CA GLY A 129 13.60 -7.39 -8.25
C GLY A 129 15.11 -7.28 -8.07
N GLY A 130 15.85 -8.26 -8.59
CA GLY A 130 17.30 -8.32 -8.51
C GLY A 130 17.77 -9.20 -7.35
N GLU A 131 18.49 -10.27 -7.66
CA GLU A 131 19.28 -11.00 -6.67
C GLU A 131 20.27 -10.04 -6.01
N HIS A 132 20.42 -10.16 -4.69
CA HIS A 132 21.62 -9.72 -4.02
C HIS A 132 22.81 -10.40 -4.71
N HIS A 133 23.57 -9.65 -5.51
CA HIS A 133 24.88 -10.07 -6.00
C HIS A 133 25.97 -9.36 -5.20
#